data_AF-A0A396P9D9-F1
#
_entry.id   AF-A0A396P9D9-F1
#
_cell.length_a   1.000
_cell.length_b   1.000
_cell.length_c   1.000
_cell.angle_alpha   90.00
_cell.angle_beta   90.00
_cell.angle_gamma   90.00
#
_symmetry.space_group_name_H-M   'P 1'
#
loop_
_entity.id
_entity.type
_entity.pdbx_description
1 polymer ?
#
loop_
_entity_poly.entity_id
_entity_poly.type
_entity_poly.pdbx_seq_one_letter_code
_entity_poly.pdbx_strand_id
1 'polypeptide(L)' 'MTWPELIKQKIESLEKHRAAEVRRLDKIRGDDSVNKFAQKVELQANIKSLNESINVLYSLLGNAEDVTK' A
#
# COMPACT_ATOMS: atom_id res chain seq x y z
N MET A 1 -23.99 -6.47 0.54
CA MET A 1 -22.54 -6.21 0.38
C MET A 1 -22.19 -6.52 -1.06
N THR A 2 -21.84 -5.49 -1.82
CA THR A 2 -21.49 -5.62 -3.24
C THR A 2 -19.99 -5.87 -3.40
N TRP A 3 -19.57 -6.45 -4.52
CA TRP A 3 -18.14 -6.67 -4.77
C TRP A 3 -17.31 -5.36 -4.82
N PRO A 4 -17.82 -4.20 -5.27
CA PRO A 4 -17.10 -2.93 -5.17
C PRO A 4 -16.91 -2.47 -3.71
N GLU A 5 -17.89 -2.71 -2.83
CA GLU A 5 -17.73 -2.44 -1.39
C GLU A 5 -16.62 -3.31 -0.77
N LEU A 6 -16.53 -4.58 -1.15
CA LEU A 6 -15.44 -5.47 -0.71
C LEU A 6 -14.06 -4.96 -1.16
N ILE A 7 -13.95 -4.49 -2.41
CA ILE A 7 -12.69 -3.91 -2.89
C ILE A 7 -12.35 -2.62 -2.15
N LYS A 8 -13.32 -1.72 -1.92
CA LYS A 8 -13.09 -0.50 -1.14
C LYS A 8 -12.58 -0.81 0.28
N GLN A 9 -13.20 -1.77 0.97
CA GLN A 9 -12.72 -2.22 2.28
C GLN A 9 -11.30 -2.81 2.22
N LYS A 10 -10.97 -3.57 1.17
CA LYS A 10 -9.63 -4.12 0.97
C LYS A 10 -8.60 -3.01 0.74
N ILE A 11 -8.93 -2.00 -0.06
CA ILE A 11 -8.08 -0.82 -0.30
C ILE A 11 -7.82 -0.11 1.03
N GLU A 12 -8.85 0.19 1.82
CA GLU A 12 -8.70 0.85 3.14
C GLU A 12 -7.79 0.05 4.09
N SER A 13 -7.91 -1.28 4.08
CA SER A 13 -7.04 -2.16 4.86
C SER A 13 -5.57 -2.06 4.41
N LEU A 14 -5.32 -2.07 3.10
CA LEU A 14 -3.97 -1.94 2.54
C LEU A 14 -3.38 -0.55 2.77
N GLU A 15 -4.20 0.50 2.72
CA GLU A 15 -3.76 1.87 3.02
C GLU A 15 -3.32 2.01 4.48
N LYS A 16 -4.06 1.42 5.42
CA LYS A 16 -3.67 1.36 6.84
C LYS A 16 -2.33 0.65 7.02
N HIS A 17 -2.12 -0.46 6.31
CA HIS A 17 -0.86 -1.19 6.35
C HIS A 17 0.30 -0.35 5.77
N ARG A 18 0.09 0.28 4.61
CA ARG A 18 1.07 1.18 3.99
C ARG A 18 1.46 2.32 4.94
N ALA A 19 0.48 2.95 5.60
CA ALA A 19 0.74 4.02 6.55
C ALA A 19 1.58 3.54 7.75
N ALA A 20 1.38 2.30 8.22
CA ALA A 20 2.20 1.73 9.28
C ALA A 20 3.66 1.50 8.83
N GLU A 21 3.88 1.00 7.62
CA GLU A 21 5.22 0.80 7.04
C GLU A 21 5.94 2.14 6.81
N VAL A 22 5.23 3.16 6.31
CA VAL A 22 5.78 4.52 6.17
C VAL A 22 6.22 5.09 7.52
N ARG A 23 5.39 4.97 8.56
CA ARG A 23 5.76 5.41 9.92
C ARG A 23 6.97 4.66 10.46
N ARG A 24 7.15 3.38 10.13
CA ARG A 24 8.34 2.61 10.50
C ARG A 24 9.57 3.12 9.76
N LEU A 25 9.44 3.43 8.47
CA LEU A 25 10.53 3.99 7.66
C LEU A 25 10.95 5.37 8.17
N ASP A 26 9.99 6.25 8.48
CA ASP A 26 10.27 7.59 8.98
C ASP A 26 11.03 7.58 10.31
N LYS A 27 10.74 6.61 11.20
CA LYS A 27 11.46 6.45 12.47
C LYS A 27 12.94 6.12 12.31
N ILE A 28 13.32 5.47 11.22
CA ILE A 28 14.71 5.06 10.97
C ILE A 28 15.36 5.85 9.84
N ARG A 29 14.64 6.79 9.21
CA ARG A 29 15.06 7.46 7.98
C ARG A 29 16.38 8.22 8.13
N GLY A 30 16.59 8.89 9.26
CA GLY A 30 17.80 9.64 9.56
C GLY A 30 18.96 8.82 10.17
N ASP A 31 18.77 7.52 10.38
CA ASP A 31 19.80 6.64 10.93
C ASP A 31 20.57 5.96 9.79
N ASP A 32 21.79 6.44 9.51
CA ASP A 32 22.64 5.94 8.43
C ASP A 32 23.57 4.80 8.86
N SER A 33 23.29 4.17 10.00
CA SER A 33 23.98 2.94 10.36
C SER A 33 23.70 1.82 9.35
N VAL A 34 24.72 1.02 9.04
CA VAL A 34 24.63 -0.13 8.14
C VAL A 34 23.52 -1.11 8.60
N ASN A 35 23.31 -1.22 9.91
CA ASN A 35 22.26 -2.06 10.50
C ASN A 35 20.84 -1.60 10.12
N LYS A 36 20.63 -0.32 9.84
CA LYS A 36 19.34 0.23 9.40
C LYS A 36 19.19 0.26 7.88
N PHE A 37 20.27 0.15 7.11
CA PHE A 37 20.19 0.14 5.65
C PHE A 37 19.32 -1.00 5.12
N ALA A 38 19.59 -2.24 5.54
CA ALA A 38 18.79 -3.40 5.13
C ALA A 38 17.31 -3.23 5.50
N GLN A 39 17.04 -2.71 6.70
CA GLN A 39 15.68 -2.43 7.17
C GLN A 39 14.99 -1.33 6.35
N LYS A 40 15.70 -0.26 5.95
CA LYS A 40 15.16 0.79 5.07
C LYS A 40 14.77 0.22 3.70
N VAL A 41 15.64 -0.62 3.12
CA VAL A 41 15.39 -1.27 1.82
C VAL A 41 14.17 -2.18 1.88
N GLU A 42 14.05 -2.99 2.94
CA GLU A 42 12.89 -3.87 3.16
C GLU A 42 11.59 -3.07 3.29
N LEU A 43 11.57 -2.02 4.11
CA LEU A 43 10.39 -1.16 4.29
C LEU A 43 10.00 -0.46 2.97
N GLN A 44 10.97 0.01 2.19
CA GLN A 44 10.71 0.60 0.87
C GLN A 44 10.12 -0.41 -0.11
N ALA A 45 10.62 -1.65 -0.12
CA ALA A 45 10.07 -2.72 -0.95
C ALA A 45 8.62 -3.07 -0.55
N ASN A 46 8.34 -3.15 0.75
CA ASN A 46 6.99 -3.39 1.27
C ASN A 46 6.03 -2.26 0.86
N ILE A 47 6.42 -1.00 1.03
CA ILE A 47 5.62 0.17 0.62
C ILE A 47 5.33 0.14 -0.88
N LYS A 48 6.33 -0.20 -1.70
CA LYS A 48 6.15 -0.33 -3.16
C LYS A 48 5.13 -1.40 -3.52
N SER A 49 5.25 -2.60 -2.94
CA SER A 49 4.31 -3.71 -3.18
C SER A 49 2.88 -3.37 -2.76
N LEU A 50 2.72 -2.67 -1.62
CA LEU A 50 1.41 -2.21 -1.17
C LEU A 50 0.79 -1.19 -2.13
N ASN A 51 1.58 -0.24 -2.63
CA ASN A 51 1.12 0.73 -3.62
C ASN A 51 0.68 0.05 -4.94
N GLU A 52 1.46 -0.91 -5.43
CA GLU A 52 1.11 -1.67 -6.64
C GLU A 52 -0.20 -2.43 -6.45
N SER A 53 -0.38 -3.08 -5.30
CA SER A 53 -1.62 -3.80 -4.95
C SER A 53 -2.82 -2.86 -4.89
N ILE A 54 -2.67 -1.69 -4.27
CA ILE A 54 -3.73 -0.67 -4.19
C ILE A 54 -4.10 -0.15 -5.58
N ASN A 55 -3.10 0.14 -6.42
CA ASN A 55 -3.34 0.62 -7.78
C ASN A 55 -4.13 -0.39 -8.63
N VAL A 56 -3.79 -1.68 -8.55
CA VAL A 56 -4.54 -2.74 -9.23
C VAL A 56 -6.01 -2.76 -8.79
N LEU A 57 -6.27 -2.62 -7.48
CA LEU A 57 -7.64 -2.58 -6.96
C LEU A 57 -8.41 -1.32 -7.41
N TYR A 58 -7.74 -0.16 -7.49
CA TYR A 58 -8.35 1.05 -8.06
C TYR A 58 -8.66 0.89 -9.55
N SER A 59 -7.77 0.28 -10.34
CA SER A 59 -8.03 -0.02 -11.75
C SER A 59 -9.22 -0.96 -11.92
N LEU A 60 -9.36 -1.97 -11.05
CA LEU A 60 -10.52 -2.87 -11.06
C LEU A 60 -11.84 -2.15 -10.74
N LEU A 61 -11.82 -1.18 -9.82
CA LEU A 61 -12.99 -0.34 -9.54
C LEU A 61 -13.35 0.56 -10.72
N GLY A 62 -12.37 1.25 -11.32
CA GLY A 62 -12.59 2.12 -12.48
C GLY A 62 -13.15 1.34 -13.67
N ASN A 63 -12.56 0.18 -13.99
CA ASN A 63 -13.03 -0.68 -15.07
C ASN A 63 -14.48 -1.17 -14.86
N ALA A 64 -14.95 -1.29 -13.62
CA ALA A 64 -16.34 -1.66 -13.38
C ALA A 64 -17.32 -0.52 -13.52
N GLU A 65 -16.94 0.71 -13.16
CA GLU A 65 -17.76 1.88 -13.46
C GLU A 65 -17.96 2.06 -14.98
N ASP A 66 -16.96 1.69 -15.79
CA ASP A 66 -17.03 1.73 -17.26
C ASP A 66 -17.89 0.60 -17.86
N VAL A 67 -17.99 -0.56 -17.21
CA VAL A 67 -18.78 -1.73 -17.69
C VAL A 67 -20.23 -1.69 -17.21
N THR A 68 -20.54 -0.96 -16.13
CA THR A 68 -21.89 -0.85 -15.57
C THR A 68 -22.68 0.38 -16.00
N LYS A 69 -22.08 1.26 -16.81
CA LYS A 69 -22.76 2.36 -17.52
C LYS A 69 -23.34 1.89 -18.85
#